data_AF-A0A3B1B2L2-F1
#
_entry.id   AF-A0A3B1B2L2-F1
#
_cell.length_a   1.000
_cell.length_b   1.000
_cell.length_c   1.000
_cell.angle_alpha   90.00
_cell.angle_beta   90.00
_cell.angle_gamma   90.00
#
_symmetry.space_group_name_H-M   'P 1'
#
loop_
_entity.id
_entity.type
_entity.pdbx_description
1 polymer ?
#
loop_
_entity_poly.entity_id
_entity_poly.type
_entity_poly.pdbx_seq_one_letter_code
_entity_poly.pdbx_strand_id
1 'polypeptide(L)'
;MIAATIISKVWSFCTTLRDDGVGYGDYLEQLTFLIFLKMADEYSKPPYERDVGVPAEFNWKSLSGRKGAELEVHYVRLLLELGKKPSMLGQIFTKAQNKISDPAKLSRLIAMIDGENWLMTGADVKGEIYEGLLEKNAEDTKSGAGQYF
;
A
#
# COMPACT_ATOMS: atom_id res chain seq x y z
N MET A 1 8.95 17.21 -12.81
CA MET A 1 8.74 17.84 -11.48
C MET A 1 7.72 17.09 -10.60
N ILE A 2 6.64 16.51 -11.13
CA ILE A 2 5.66 15.74 -10.32
C ILE A 2 6.21 14.37 -9.85
N ALA A 3 6.89 13.62 -10.73
CA ALA A 3 7.48 12.30 -10.43
C ALA A 3 8.40 12.29 -9.20
N ALA A 4 9.35 13.23 -9.13
CA ALA A 4 10.28 13.33 -8.00
C ALA A 4 9.56 13.57 -6.66
N THR A 5 8.38 14.17 -6.68
CA THR A 5 7.63 14.51 -5.46
C THR A 5 6.98 13.28 -4.83
N ILE A 6 6.36 12.40 -5.63
CA ILE A 6 5.73 11.17 -5.11
C ILE A 6 6.77 10.15 -4.63
N ILE A 7 7.86 9.98 -5.38
CA ILE A 7 8.99 9.13 -4.98
C ILE A 7 9.54 9.59 -3.62
N SER A 8 9.81 10.89 -3.46
CA SER A 8 10.28 11.45 -2.20
C SER A 8 9.31 11.22 -1.04
N LYS A 9 8.00 11.37 -1.26
CA LYS A 9 6.96 11.12 -0.24
C LYS A 9 6.96 9.65 0.19
N VAL A 10 6.96 8.71 -0.76
CA VAL A 10 6.97 7.26 -0.48
C VAL A 10 8.23 6.87 0.30
N TRP A 11 9.39 7.41 -0.07
CA TRP A 11 10.63 7.17 0.65
C TRP A 11 10.64 7.75 2.06
N SER A 12 10.19 9.01 2.22
CA SER A 12 10.11 9.65 3.54
C SER A 12 9.16 8.92 4.49
N PHE A 13 8.09 8.33 3.96
CA PHE A 13 7.16 7.55 4.78
C PHE A 13 7.74 6.17 5.14
N CYS A 14 8.47 5.55 4.21
CA CYS A 14 9.20 4.32 4.45
C CYS A 14 10.19 4.45 5.62
N THR A 15 10.98 5.54 5.64
CA THR A 15 11.93 5.77 6.73
C THR A 15 11.22 5.99 8.07
N THR A 16 10.12 6.75 8.06
CA THR A 16 9.30 6.98 9.26
C THR A 16 8.78 5.67 9.86
N LEU A 17 8.24 4.77 9.02
CA LEU A 17 7.73 3.47 9.50
C LEU A 17 8.85 2.51 9.92
N ARG A 18 10.03 2.62 9.31
CA ARG A 18 11.21 1.84 9.73
C ARG A 18 11.61 2.17 11.17
N ASP A 19 11.57 3.44 11.54
CA ASP A 19 11.87 3.88 12.91
C ASP A 19 10.89 3.29 13.95
N ASP A 20 9.71 2.84 13.50
CA ASP A 20 8.72 2.14 14.33
C ASP A 20 8.82 0.61 14.25
N GLY A 21 9.85 0.08 13.59
CA GLY A 21 10.09 -1.36 13.46
C GLY A 21 9.37 -2.03 12.29
N VAL A 22 8.76 -1.29 11.37
CA VAL A 22 8.19 -1.86 10.13
C VAL A 22 9.31 -2.06 9.12
N GLY A 23 9.57 -3.30 8.71
CA GLY A 23 10.61 -3.61 7.72
C GLY A 23 10.28 -3.08 6.33
N TYR A 24 11.29 -2.93 5.47
CA TYR A 24 11.10 -2.49 4.07
C TYR A 24 10.14 -3.39 3.29
N GLY A 25 10.20 -4.70 3.53
CA GLY A 25 9.34 -5.69 2.86
C GLY A 25 7.90 -5.57 3.33
N ASP A 26 7.68 -5.42 4.63
CA ASP A 26 6.35 -5.17 5.20
C ASP A 26 5.77 -3.87 4.66
N TYR A 27 6.55 -2.78 4.63
CA TYR A 27 6.11 -1.51 4.06
C TYR A 27 5.72 -1.63 2.59
N LEU A 28 6.58 -2.27 1.78
CA LEU A 28 6.32 -2.52 0.36
C LEU A 28 5.03 -3.31 0.15
N GLU A 29 4.78 -4.32 0.98
CA GLU A 29 3.55 -5.12 0.95
C GLU A 29 2.31 -4.24 1.23
N GLN A 30 2.33 -3.45 2.32
CA GLN A 30 1.21 -2.56 2.65
C GLN A 30 0.97 -1.50 1.57
N LEU A 31 2.04 -0.93 1.02
CA LEU A 31 1.98 0.04 -0.07
C LEU A 31 1.33 -0.58 -1.32
N THR A 32 1.69 -1.82 -1.65
CA THR A 32 1.13 -2.55 -2.80
C THR A 32 -0.38 -2.75 -2.66
N PHE A 33 -0.86 -3.18 -1.48
CA PHE A 33 -2.29 -3.35 -1.21
C PHE A 33 -3.07 -2.04 -1.36
N LEU A 34 -2.55 -0.95 -0.78
CA LEU A 34 -3.21 0.34 -0.80
C LEU A 34 -3.23 0.95 -2.21
N ILE A 35 -2.11 0.89 -2.95
CA ILE A 35 -2.04 1.37 -4.34
C ILE A 35 -3.00 0.56 -5.22
N PHE A 36 -3.09 -0.75 -5.05
CA PHE A 36 -4.04 -1.57 -5.80
C PHE A 36 -5.49 -1.10 -5.57
N LEU A 37 -5.90 -0.91 -4.32
CA LEU A 37 -7.24 -0.41 -3.99
C LEU A 37 -7.51 0.98 -4.56
N LYS A 38 -6.51 1.88 -4.48
CA LYS A 38 -6.59 3.22 -5.03
C LYS A 38 -6.73 3.19 -6.55
N MET A 39 -5.92 2.39 -7.24
CA MET A 39 -6.03 2.22 -8.69
C MET A 39 -7.37 1.59 -9.10
N ALA A 40 -7.89 0.62 -8.33
CA ALA A 40 -9.22 0.05 -8.57
C ALA A 40 -10.33 1.10 -8.44
N ASP A 41 -10.26 1.98 -7.44
CA ASP A 41 -11.17 3.11 -7.27
C ASP A 41 -11.05 4.14 -8.41
N GLU A 42 -9.84 4.45 -8.86
CA GLU A 42 -9.62 5.33 -10.01
C GLU A 42 -10.14 4.73 -11.33
N TYR A 43 -9.97 3.42 -11.53
CA TYR A 43 -10.51 2.71 -12.70
C TYR A 43 -12.05 2.68 -12.70
N SER A 44 -12.68 2.65 -11.53
CA SER A 44 -14.15 2.65 -11.43
C SER A 44 -14.79 3.97 -11.85
N LYS A 45 -14.00 5.04 -12.03
CA LYS A 45 -14.45 6.38 -12.37
C LYS A 45 -14.24 6.69 -13.86
N PRO A 46 -14.93 7.70 -14.40
CA PRO A 46 -14.63 8.22 -15.73
C PRO A 46 -13.15 8.63 -15.84
N PRO A 47 -12.49 8.40 -16.99
CA PRO A 47 -13.05 7.91 -18.26
C PRO A 47 -13.06 6.37 -18.42
N TYR A 48 -12.64 5.60 -17.42
CA TYR A 48 -12.42 4.17 -17.58
C TYR A 48 -13.66 3.32 -17.27
N GLU A 49 -14.37 3.65 -16.19
CA GLU A 49 -15.61 2.96 -15.74
C GLU A 49 -15.47 1.43 -15.67
N ARG A 50 -14.31 0.93 -15.23
CA ARG A 50 -14.01 -0.49 -15.11
C ARG A 50 -14.26 -0.98 -13.70
N ASP A 51 -15.08 -2.02 -13.56
CA ASP A 51 -15.25 -2.73 -12.30
C ASP A 51 -14.15 -3.79 -12.13
N VAL A 52 -13.34 -3.63 -11.08
CA VAL A 52 -12.28 -4.56 -10.69
C VAL A 52 -12.80 -5.67 -9.76
N GLY A 53 -14.08 -5.60 -9.36
CA GLY A 53 -14.75 -6.57 -8.50
C GLY A 53 -14.46 -6.38 -7.01
N VAL A 54 -13.93 -5.23 -6.60
CA VAL A 54 -13.70 -4.90 -5.18
C VAL A 54 -15.06 -4.58 -4.53
N PRO A 55 -15.50 -5.34 -3.51
CA PRO A 55 -16.78 -5.09 -2.85
C PRO A 55 -16.86 -3.69 -2.24
N ALA A 56 -18.04 -3.06 -2.28
CA ALA A 56 -18.22 -1.71 -1.75
C ALA A 56 -17.87 -1.57 -0.25
N GLU A 57 -18.07 -2.62 0.56
CA GLU A 57 -17.69 -2.65 1.98
C GLU A 57 -16.16 -2.55 2.18
N PHE A 58 -15.36 -2.93 1.17
CA PHE A 58 -13.91 -3.10 1.25
C PHE A 58 -13.16 -2.32 0.17
N ASN A 59 -13.79 -1.32 -0.45
CA ASN A 59 -13.17 -0.49 -1.47
C ASN A 59 -12.39 0.70 -0.86
N TRP A 60 -11.68 1.46 -1.72
CA TRP A 60 -10.89 2.61 -1.28
C TRP A 60 -11.69 3.63 -0.46
N LYS A 61 -12.90 3.99 -0.92
CA LYS A 61 -13.77 4.95 -0.24
C LYS A 61 -14.20 4.48 1.15
N SER A 62 -14.41 3.17 1.34
CA SER A 62 -14.72 2.58 2.65
C SER A 62 -13.57 2.70 3.65
N LEU A 63 -12.34 2.81 3.15
CA LEU A 63 -11.10 2.87 3.93
C LEU A 63 -10.68 4.31 4.21
N SER A 64 -10.58 5.15 3.18
CA SER A 64 -10.05 6.52 3.28
C SER A 64 -10.91 7.48 4.12
N GLY A 65 -12.19 7.16 4.31
CA GLY A 65 -13.10 7.93 5.17
C GLY A 65 -12.96 7.66 6.67
N ARG A 66 -12.23 6.62 7.08
CA ARG A 66 -12.13 6.19 8.49
C ARG A 66 -10.89 6.73 9.18
N LYS A 67 -10.92 6.82 10.51
CA LYS A 67 -9.82 7.33 11.34
C LYS A 67 -9.67 6.53 12.64
N GLY A 68 -8.50 6.63 13.27
CA GLY A 68 -8.24 6.03 14.58
C GLY A 68 -8.42 4.51 14.60
N ALA A 69 -8.87 3.96 15.72
CA ALA A 69 -9.05 2.51 15.88
C ALA A 69 -10.03 1.91 14.85
N GLU A 70 -11.03 2.67 14.41
CA GLU A 70 -11.98 2.21 13.39
C GLU A 70 -11.29 1.94 12.06
N LEU A 71 -10.32 2.79 11.68
CA LEU A 71 -9.52 2.60 10.47
C LEU A 71 -8.70 1.31 10.54
N GLU A 72 -8.03 1.07 11.67
CA GLU A 72 -7.19 -0.12 11.86
C GLU A 72 -8.03 -1.40 11.80
N VAL A 73 -9.14 -1.45 12.55
CA VAL A 73 -10.07 -2.59 12.54
C VAL A 73 -10.63 -2.84 11.14
N HIS A 74 -10.99 -1.77 10.43
CA HIS A 74 -11.50 -1.88 9.06
C HIS A 74 -10.43 -2.40 8.11
N TYR A 75 -9.20 -1.90 8.20
CA TYR A 75 -8.12 -2.33 7.32
C TYR A 75 -7.75 -3.80 7.51
N VAL A 76 -7.67 -4.27 8.77
CA VAL A 76 -7.46 -5.70 9.08
C VAL A 76 -8.57 -6.56 8.47
N ARG A 77 -9.84 -6.15 8.63
CA ARG A 77 -10.98 -6.88 8.07
C ARG A 77 -10.98 -6.85 6.53
N LEU A 78 -10.63 -5.72 5.93
CA LEU A 78 -10.51 -5.54 4.49
C LEU A 78 -9.50 -6.53 3.91
N LEU A 79 -8.28 -6.59 4.46
CA LEU A 79 -7.24 -7.50 3.98
C LEU A 79 -7.68 -8.96 4.07
N LEU A 80 -8.30 -9.34 5.20
CA LEU A 80 -8.83 -10.68 5.42
C LEU A 80 -9.92 -11.05 4.40
N GLU A 81 -10.90 -10.19 4.18
CA GLU A 81 -12.05 -10.48 3.32
C GLU A 81 -11.69 -10.45 1.83
N LEU A 82 -10.77 -9.58 1.41
CA LEU A 82 -10.24 -9.59 0.04
C LEU A 82 -9.37 -10.81 -0.23
N GLY A 83 -8.58 -11.27 0.76
CA GLY A 83 -7.79 -12.49 0.65
C GLY A 83 -8.62 -13.78 0.51
N LYS A 84 -9.91 -13.75 0.86
CA LYS A 84 -10.86 -14.85 0.67
C LYS A 84 -11.54 -14.85 -0.70
N LYS A 85 -11.38 -13.79 -1.50
CA LYS A 85 -12.04 -13.69 -2.81
C LYS A 85 -11.39 -14.63 -3.82
N PRO A 86 -12.14 -15.09 -4.84
CA PRO A 86 -11.55 -15.88 -5.91
C PRO A 86 -10.66 -15.00 -6.82
N SER A 87 -9.89 -15.67 -7.67
CA SER A 87 -9.14 -15.04 -8.78
C SER A 87 -8.13 -13.97 -8.31
N MET A 88 -8.04 -12.84 -9.02
CA MET A 88 -7.02 -11.82 -8.83
C MET A 88 -7.02 -11.22 -7.41
N LEU A 89 -8.19 -10.94 -6.83
CA LEU A 89 -8.26 -10.35 -5.49
C LEU A 89 -7.72 -11.31 -4.43
N GLY A 90 -8.09 -12.59 -4.50
CA GLY A 90 -7.53 -13.61 -3.63
C GLY A 90 -6.01 -13.69 -3.77
N GLN A 91 -5.50 -13.72 -5.00
CA GLN A 91 -4.06 -13.81 -5.26
C GLN A 91 -3.27 -12.62 -4.70
N ILE A 92 -3.79 -11.40 -4.85
CA ILE A 92 -3.13 -10.19 -4.35
C ILE A 92 -3.15 -10.15 -2.83
N PHE A 93 -4.28 -10.47 -2.20
CA PHE A 93 -4.48 -10.34 -0.75
C PHE A 93 -4.29 -11.67 0.01
N THR A 94 -3.67 -12.68 -0.60
CA THR A 94 -3.51 -14.00 0.02
C THR A 94 -2.72 -13.87 1.31
N LYS A 95 -3.34 -14.26 2.44
CA LYS A 95 -2.76 -14.17 3.79
C LYS A 95 -2.24 -12.77 4.16
N ALA A 96 -2.76 -11.73 3.53
CA ALA A 96 -2.41 -10.35 3.83
C ALA A 96 -2.68 -10.02 5.31
N GLN A 97 -1.75 -9.31 5.93
CA GLN A 97 -1.86 -8.86 7.31
C GLN A 97 -1.50 -7.37 7.39
N ASN A 98 -2.13 -6.65 8.32
CA ASN A 98 -1.71 -5.29 8.62
C ASN A 98 -0.35 -5.34 9.34
N LYS A 99 0.62 -4.58 8.83
CA LYS A 99 1.95 -4.41 9.44
C LYS A 99 2.15 -3.02 10.04
N ILE A 100 1.19 -2.12 9.87
CA ILE A 100 1.23 -0.75 10.39
C ILE A 100 0.24 -0.66 11.55
N SER A 101 0.72 -0.97 12.76
CA SER A 101 -0.10 -1.02 13.98
C SER A 101 -0.46 0.37 14.52
N ASP A 102 0.22 1.43 14.08
CA ASP A 102 -0.10 2.81 14.47
C ASP A 102 -1.18 3.39 13.53
N PRO A 103 -2.42 3.62 14.03
CA PRO A 103 -3.52 4.09 13.18
C PRO A 103 -3.29 5.49 12.62
N ALA A 104 -2.52 6.34 13.31
CA ALA A 104 -2.19 7.67 12.81
C ALA A 104 -1.25 7.58 11.61
N LYS A 105 -0.31 6.64 11.62
CA LYS A 105 0.61 6.40 10.50
C LYS A 105 -0.10 5.72 9.34
N LEU A 106 -0.93 4.71 9.60
CA LEU A 106 -1.78 4.12 8.57
C LEU A 106 -2.66 5.18 7.88
N SER A 107 -3.28 6.07 8.66
CA SER A 107 -4.08 7.18 8.12
C SER A 107 -3.24 8.14 7.26
N ARG A 108 -2.01 8.49 7.69
CA ARG A 108 -1.10 9.35 6.91
C ARG A 108 -0.67 8.67 5.60
N LEU A 109 -0.38 7.37 5.62
CA LEU A 109 -0.04 6.62 4.40
C LEU A 109 -1.20 6.63 3.41
N ILE A 110 -2.42 6.34 3.89
CA ILE A 110 -3.63 6.37 3.07
C ILE A 110 -3.86 7.76 2.48
N ALA A 111 -3.72 8.82 3.28
CA ALA A 111 -3.87 10.19 2.80
C ALA A 111 -2.80 10.58 1.77
N MET A 112 -1.55 10.13 1.95
CA MET A 112 -0.48 10.33 0.98
C MET A 112 -0.82 9.68 -0.37
N ILE A 113 -1.33 8.45 -0.35
CA ILE A 113 -1.74 7.71 -1.55
C ILE A 113 -2.99 8.35 -2.18
N ASP A 114 -3.95 8.81 -1.37
CA ASP A 114 -5.20 9.43 -1.84
C ASP A 114 -4.95 10.73 -2.61
N GLY A 115 -3.96 11.51 -2.17
CA GLY A 115 -3.60 12.81 -2.74
C GLY A 115 -2.89 12.75 -4.10
N GLU A 116 -2.61 11.55 -4.63
CA GLU A 116 -1.94 11.35 -5.91
C GLU A 116 -2.88 10.63 -6.90
N ASN A 117 -2.70 10.89 -8.20
CA ASN A 117 -3.41 10.17 -9.26
C ASN A 117 -2.52 9.05 -9.79
N TRP A 118 -2.79 7.82 -9.35
CA TRP A 118 -1.91 6.69 -9.64
C TRP A 118 -2.10 6.21 -11.08
N LEU A 119 -3.29 6.26 -11.67
CA LEU A 119 -3.47 5.92 -13.09
C LEU A 119 -2.71 6.85 -14.04
N MET A 120 -2.61 8.13 -13.71
CA MET A 120 -1.88 9.14 -14.50
C MET A 120 -0.38 9.19 -14.17
N THR A 121 0.05 8.55 -13.07
CA THR A 121 1.46 8.42 -12.74
C THR A 121 2.12 7.49 -13.76
N GLY A 122 3.20 7.99 -14.38
CA GLY A 122 3.95 7.25 -15.39
C GLY A 122 4.43 5.88 -14.89
N ALA A 123 4.48 4.91 -15.80
CA ALA A 123 4.94 3.56 -15.48
C ALA A 123 6.40 3.53 -15.01
N ASP A 124 7.22 4.44 -15.52
CA ASP A 124 8.60 4.73 -15.09
C ASP A 124 8.66 5.10 -13.61
N VAL A 125 7.82 6.04 -13.18
CA VAL A 125 7.78 6.51 -11.78
C VAL A 125 7.34 5.40 -10.83
N LYS A 126 6.34 4.61 -11.22
CA LYS A 126 5.91 3.46 -10.42
C LYS A 126 7.03 2.41 -10.34
N GLY A 127 7.64 2.10 -11.48
CA GLY A 127 8.79 1.19 -11.56
C GLY A 127 9.90 1.60 -10.60
N GLU A 128 10.31 2.87 -10.64
CA GLU A 128 11.34 3.42 -9.75
C GLU A 128 11.00 3.27 -8.26
N ILE A 129 9.73 3.52 -7.88
CA ILE A 129 9.26 3.31 -6.50
C ILE A 129 9.39 1.85 -6.08
N TYR A 130 8.85 0.92 -6.88
CA TYR A 130 8.83 -0.50 -6.55
C TYR A 130 10.24 -1.11 -6.56
N GLU A 131 11.05 -0.81 -7.58
CA GLU A 131 12.41 -1.29 -7.72
C GLU A 131 13.30 -0.80 -6.58
N GLY A 132 13.21 0.50 -6.23
CA GLY A 132 14.00 1.04 -5.13
C GLY A 132 13.65 0.40 -3.78
N LEU A 133 12.35 0.20 -3.49
CA LEU A 133 11.93 -0.49 -2.26
C LEU A 133 12.36 -1.97 -2.23
N LEU A 134 12.33 -2.66 -3.37
CA LEU A 134 12.83 -4.03 -3.51
C LEU A 134 14.34 -4.11 -3.25
N GLU A 135 15.12 -3.18 -3.81
CA GLU A 135 16.57 -3.09 -3.58
C GLU A 135 16.88 -2.92 -2.08
N LYS A 136 16.19 -1.99 -1.40
CA LYS A 136 16.37 -1.78 0.05
C LYS A 136 15.95 -2.98 0.88
N ASN A 137 14.85 -3.64 0.53
CA ASN A 137 14.46 -4.87 1.19
C ASN A 137 15.53 -5.98 1.02
N ALA A 138 16.14 -6.09 -0.15
CA ALA A 138 17.20 -7.07 -0.42
C ALA A 138 18.50 -6.76 0.36
N GLU A 139 18.89 -5.48 0.46
CA GLU A 139 20.03 -5.04 1.28
C GLU A 139 19.81 -5.36 2.78
N ASP A 140 18.64 -5.04 3.31
CA ASP A 140 18.30 -5.23 4.72
C ASP A 140 18.27 -6.73 5.09
N THR A 141 17.68 -7.57 4.22
CA THR A 141 17.65 -9.04 4.40
C THR A 141 19.05 -9.64 4.41
N LYS A 142 19.96 -9.16 3.54
CA LYS A 142 21.35 -9.60 3.51
C LYS A 142 22.11 -9.20 4.78
N SER A 143 21.83 -8.02 5.33
CA SER A 143 22.45 -7.54 6.57
C SER A 143 22.02 -8.34 7.81
N GLY A 144 20.75 -8.80 7.86
CA GLY A 144 20.23 -9.62 8.94
C GLY A 144 20.72 -11.07 8.94
N ALA A 145 20.96 -11.65 7.75
CA ALA A 145 21.49 -13.02 7.63
C ALA A 145 22.97 -13.15 8.02
N GLY A 146 23.72 -12.04 8.08
CA GLY A 146 25.14 -12.01 8.43
C GLY A 146 25.44 -11.78 9.92
N GLN A 147 24.43 -11.55 10.78
CA GLN A 147 24.65 -11.29 12.21
C GLN A 147 24.81 -12.56 13.07
N TYR A 148 24.55 -13.73 12.50
CA TYR A 148 24.67 -15.03 13.19
C TYR A 148 25.76 -15.95 12.59
N PHE A 149 26.60 -15.42 11.69
CA PHE A 149 27.75 -16.10 11.11
C PHE A 149 29.06 -15.39 11.45
#